data_AF-A0A848YBU5-F1
#
_entry.id   AF-A0A848YBU5-F1
#
_cell.length_a   1.000
_cell.length_b   1.000
_cell.length_c   1.000
_cell.angle_alpha   90.00
_cell.angle_beta   90.00
_cell.angle_gamma   90.00
#
_symmetry.space_group_name_H-M   'P 1'
#
loop_
_entity.id
_entity.type
_entity.pdbx_description
1 polymer ?
#
loop_
_entity_poly.entity_id
_entity_poly.type
_entity_poly.pdbx_seq_one_letter_code
_entity_poly.pdbx_strand_id
1 'polypeptide(L)' 'MRAWQIVSDGGVDALKLAERDVGAPGLGEVKVRMRASAINFRDLAT' A
#
# COMPACT_ATOMS: atom_id res chain seq x y z
N MET A 1 5.44 -9.10 2.14
CA MET A 1 5.66 -8.07 1.10
C MET A 1 5.83 -6.75 1.81
N ARG A 2 6.71 -5.88 1.31
CA ARG A 2 6.86 -4.54 1.87
C ARG A 2 5.79 -3.60 1.32
N ALA A 3 5.06 -2.94 2.19
CA ALA A 3 4.04 -1.95 1.86
C ALA A 3 4.26 -0.66 2.66
N TRP A 4 4.04 0.49 2.03
CA TRP A 4 3.92 1.75 2.76
C TRP A 4 2.55 1.80 3.44
N GLN A 5 2.55 2.03 4.75
CA GLN A 5 1.35 2.10 5.59
C GLN A 5 1.23 3.48 6.22
N ILE A 6 0.01 4.01 6.26
CA ILE A 6 -0.34 5.19 7.04
C ILE A 6 -0.60 4.71 8.47
N VAL A 7 0.23 5.14 9.43
CA VAL A 7 0.12 4.68 10.83
C VAL A 7 -0.35 5.76 11.82
N SER A 8 -0.50 7.00 11.37
CA SER A 8 -1.04 8.13 12.14
C SER A 8 -1.52 9.24 11.20
N ASP A 9 -2.03 10.33 11.75
CA ASP A 9 -2.57 11.51 11.06
C ASP A 9 -1.50 12.55 10.64
N GLY A 10 -0.22 12.19 10.67
CA GLY A 10 0.90 13.06 10.31
C GLY A 10 1.10 13.28 8.80
N GLY A 11 0.09 13.04 7.97
CA GLY A 11 0.18 13.12 6.51
C GLY A 11 1.25 12.20 5.94
N VAL A 12 2.06 12.70 5.01
CA VAL A 12 3.11 11.92 4.32
C VAL A 12 4.18 11.40 5.30
N ASP A 13 4.49 12.16 6.36
CA ASP A 13 5.49 11.76 7.35
C ASP A 13 5.03 10.58 8.23
N ALA A 14 3.73 10.26 8.20
CA ALA A 14 3.17 9.10 8.86
C ALA A 14 3.34 7.79 8.07
N LEU A 15 3.95 7.82 6.88
CA LEU A 15 4.20 6.62 6.08
C LEU A 15 5.34 5.79 6.67
N LYS A 16 5.04 4.52 6.98
CA LYS A 16 6.04 3.53 7.40
C LYS A 16 6.08 2.34 6.45
N LEU A 17 7.29 1.92 6.10
CA LEU A 17 7.49 0.70 5.32
C LEU A 17 7.39 -0.51 6.26
N ALA A 18 6.41 -1.37 6.04
CA ALA A 18 6.14 -2.54 6.88
C ALA A 18 6.08 -3.83 6.05
N GLU A 19 6.40 -4.96 6.68
CA GLU A 19 6.14 -6.28 6.10
C GLU A 19 4.68 -6.70 6.30
N ARG A 20 4.11 -7.30 5.26
CA ARG A 20 2.73 -7.75 5.20
C ARG A 20 2.58 -9.09 4.52
N ASP A 21 1.84 -10.00 5.14
CA ASP A 21 1.44 -11.23 4.49
C ASP A 21 0.45 -10.95 3.36
N VAL A 22 0.61 -11.68 2.25
CA VAL A 22 -0.29 -11.63 1.10
C VAL A 22 -0.71 -13.05 0.82
N GLY A 23 -2.00 -13.34 1.03
CA GLY A 23 -2.58 -14.66 0.84
C GLY A 23 -2.64 -15.10 -0.63
N ALA A 24 -3.18 -16.29 -0.84
CA ALA A 24 -3.59 -16.73 -2.17
C ALA A 24 -4.84 -15.92 -2.61
N PRO A 25 -4.96 -15.57 -3.90
CA PRO A 25 -6.17 -14.91 -4.41
C PRO A 25 -7.37 -15.87 -4.33
N GLY A 26 -8.55 -15.33 -4.00
CA GLY A 26 -9.82 -16.03 -4.08
C GLY A 26 -10.36 -16.14 -5.51
N LEU A 27 -11.60 -16.62 -5.64
CA LEU A 27 -12.26 -16.75 -6.94
C LEU A 27 -12.49 -15.37 -7.58
N GLY A 28 -11.92 -15.14 -8.77
CA GLY A 28 -12.02 -13.87 -9.49
C GLY A 28 -10.97 -12.82 -9.09
N GLU A 29 -10.12 -13.11 -8.10
CA GLU A 29 -9.04 -12.22 -7.68
C GLU A 29 -7.73 -12.54 -8.41
N VAL A 30 -6.82 -11.56 -8.44
CA VAL A 30 -5.47 -11.73 -8.98
C VAL A 30 -4.44 -11.26 -7.98
N LYS A 31 -3.36 -12.03 -7.85
CA LYS A 31 -2.18 -11.62 -7.07
C LYS A 31 -1.18 -10.94 -7.99
N VAL A 32 -0.96 -9.65 -7.77
CA VAL A 32 -0.07 -8.84 -8.61
C VAL A 32 1.23 -8.52 -7.87
N ARG A 33 2.37 -8.72 -8.53
CA ARG A 33 3.68 -8.32 -8.00
C ARG A 33 4.03 -6.92 -8.50
N MET A 34 3.84 -5.91 -7.66
CA MET A 34 4.14 -4.51 -7.97
C MET A 34 5.61 -4.30 -8.35
N ARG A 35 5.83 -3.58 -9.46
CA ARG A 35 7.15 -3.16 -9.96
C ARG A 35 7.36 -1.65 -9.83
N ALA A 36 6.29 -0.88 -9.98
CA ALA A 36 6.25 0.57 -9.82
C ALA A 36 4.84 1.01 -9.41
N SER A 37 4.74 2.18 -8.81
CA SER A 37 3.49 2.90 -8.52
C SER A 37 3.72 4.39 -8.74
N ALA A 38 2.64 5.14 -8.97
CA ALA A 38 2.66 6.60 -9.02
C ALA A 38 1.98 7.17 -7.78
N ILE A 39 2.31 8.42 -7.46
CA ILE A 39 1.59 9.23 -6.47
C ILE A 39 0.72 10.22 -7.24
N ASN A 40 -0.56 10.26 -6.90
CA ASN A 40 -1.57 11.13 -7.46
C ASN A 40 -1.99 12.17 -6.41
N PHE A 41 -2.54 13.31 -6.85
CA PHE A 41 -3.05 14.32 -5.93
C PHE A 41 -4.15 13.78 -5.00
N ARG A 42 -4.93 12.79 -5.46
CA ARG A 42 -5.95 12.13 -4.64
C ARG A 42 -5.37 11.37 -3.44
N ASP A 43 -4.11 10.93 -3.52
CA ASP A 43 -3.47 10.17 -2.45
C ASP A 43 -3.14 11.05 -1.22
N LEU A 44 -3.23 12.38 -1.36
CA LEU A 44 -3.07 13.34 -0.25
C LEU A 44 -4.29 13.41 0.67
N ALA A 45 -5.48 13.05 0.18
CA ALA A 45 -6.71 13.08 0.96
C ALA A 45 -6.87 11.76 1.73
N THR A 46 -6.41 11.75 2.98
CA THR A 46 -6.67 10.70 3.97
C THR A 46 -7.82 11.08 4.89
#